data_AF-A0A0G1UWI9-F1
#
_entry.id   AF-A0A0G1UWI9-F1
#
_cell.length_a   1.000
_cell.length_b   1.000
_cell.length_c   1.000
_cell.angle_alpha   90.00
_cell.angle_beta   90.00
_cell.angle_gamma   90.00
#
_symmetry.space_group_name_H-M   'P 1'
#
loop_
_entity.id
_entity.type
_entity.pdbx_description
1 polymer ?
#
loop_
_entity_poly.entity_id
_entity_poly.type
_entity_poly.pdbx_seq_one_letter_code
_entity_poly.pdbx_strand_id
1 'polypeptide(L)'
;MPMRLVVLDSLWHTYGYPMKVASTQDRQFSVRLIGFRDFFKNSGQVSFFNKTWGSWKVAAAASSAAMVFAVAILLLSLLAVSNPLKVYPQTITPTPTPEQTVKVNYYLPYPGVLPDSPLYRIKAVRDRVVLWLTRGEERKAEKELLYADKRINAAIALTEGGKVAEGVSTATKAEKYLQSAVNRTVKASSQGKDVKSLLLKLNDACAKHAEVLTELAEKTDGTQRTVLEGTLSETKALGEKSAQALRESK
;
A
#
# COMPACT_ATOMS: atom_id res chain seq x y z
N MET A 1 -32.66 55.10 -4.20
CA MET A 1 -33.38 55.05 -2.91
C MET A 1 -32.67 54.06 -1.98
N PRO A 2 -31.97 54.50 -0.92
CA PRO A 2 -31.52 53.64 0.16
C PRO A 2 -32.42 53.81 1.39
N MET A 3 -33.07 52.74 1.88
CA MET A 3 -33.80 52.75 3.15
C MET A 3 -33.17 51.80 4.17
N ARG A 4 -32.44 52.43 5.10
CA ARG A 4 -32.59 52.39 6.56
C ARG A 4 -32.56 51.03 7.30
N LEU A 5 -31.47 50.90 8.05
CA LEU A 5 -31.29 50.28 9.38
C LEU A 5 -32.57 50.14 10.22
N VAL A 6 -32.80 48.94 10.77
CA VAL A 6 -33.53 48.74 12.02
C VAL A 6 -32.68 47.89 12.95
N VAL A 7 -32.28 48.54 14.04
CA VAL A 7 -31.71 48.00 15.27
C VAL A 7 -32.78 47.15 15.96
N LEU A 8 -32.43 45.96 16.46
CA LEU A 8 -33.13 45.38 17.61
C LEU A 8 -32.09 44.74 18.54
N ASP A 9 -31.79 45.55 19.55
CA ASP A 9 -31.11 45.20 20.78
C ASP A 9 -32.03 44.38 21.69
N SER A 10 -31.47 43.77 22.73
CA SER A 10 -32.14 43.20 23.91
C SER A 10 -32.89 41.85 23.79
N LEU A 11 -32.23 40.78 24.25
CA LEU A 11 -32.80 39.81 25.21
C LEU A 11 -31.66 39.01 25.85
N TRP A 12 -31.01 39.65 26.81
CA TRP A 12 -30.13 39.03 27.80
C TRP A 12 -30.93 38.79 29.09
N HIS A 13 -31.16 37.54 29.43
CA HIS A 13 -31.45 37.04 30.78
C HIS A 13 -31.11 35.53 30.73
N THR A 14 -30.40 34.87 31.64
CA THR A 14 -29.94 35.16 33.01
C THR A 14 -29.14 33.92 33.40
N TYR A 15 -27.87 34.04 33.80
CA TYR A 15 -27.26 33.16 34.81
C TYR A 15 -26.09 33.93 35.44
N GLY A 16 -26.33 34.47 36.63
CA GLY A 16 -25.33 35.12 37.45
C GLY A 16 -24.51 34.10 38.25
N TYR A 17 -23.20 34.31 38.27
CA TYR A 17 -22.31 33.81 39.33
C TYR A 17 -21.37 34.94 39.76
N PRO A 18 -21.14 35.11 41.08
CA PRO A 18 -20.51 36.30 41.64
C PRO A 18 -19.01 36.38 41.35
N MET A 19 -18.56 37.56 40.91
CA MET A 19 -17.15 37.95 40.84
C MET A 19 -16.54 37.95 42.25
N LYS A 20 -15.66 36.98 42.52
CA LYS A 20 -14.61 37.13 43.53
C LYS A 20 -13.37 37.71 42.87
N VAL A 21 -13.07 38.95 43.22
CA VAL A 21 -11.79 39.62 42.99
C VAL A 21 -10.72 38.86 43.78
N ALA A 22 -9.75 38.27 43.08
CA ALA A 22 -8.56 37.68 43.70
C ALA A 22 -7.31 38.24 42.99
N SER A 23 -6.75 39.24 43.67
CA SER A 23 -5.35 39.64 43.75
C SER A 23 -4.33 38.94 42.84
N THR A 24 -3.70 39.79 42.02
CA THR A 24 -2.31 39.79 41.57
C THR A 24 -1.34 39.08 42.53
N GLN A 25 -0.83 37.91 42.15
CA GLN A 25 0.42 37.37 42.69
C GLN A 25 0.92 36.25 41.74
N ASP A 26 2.07 36.51 41.12
CA ASP A 26 3.03 35.53 40.58
C ASP A 26 2.54 34.48 39.57
N ARG A 27 2.56 34.86 38.29
CA ARG A 27 2.93 33.93 37.21
C ARG A 27 4.10 34.49 36.41
N GLN A 28 5.29 34.30 36.97
CA GLN A 28 6.54 34.21 36.23
C GLN A 28 6.40 33.11 35.17
N PHE A 29 6.02 33.47 33.96
CA PHE A 29 6.15 32.61 32.78
C PHE A 29 7.62 32.47 32.43
N SER A 30 8.32 31.58 33.14
CA SER A 30 9.60 31.04 32.66
C SER A 30 9.30 30.13 31.47
N VAL A 31 9.36 30.69 30.27
CA VAL A 31 9.44 29.95 29.01
C VAL A 31 10.75 29.17 29.01
N ARG A 32 10.72 27.96 29.58
CA ARG A 32 11.84 27.02 29.50
C ARG A 32 11.80 26.44 28.09
N LEU A 33 12.56 27.06 27.18
CA LEU A 33 12.96 26.46 25.91
C LEU A 33 13.48 25.05 26.21
N ILE A 34 12.67 24.03 25.93
CA ILE A 34 13.12 22.65 25.91
C ILE A 34 14.05 22.55 24.70
N GLY A 35 15.33 22.78 24.95
CA GLY A 35 16.36 22.65 23.96
C GLY A 35 16.40 21.20 23.48
N PHE A 36 16.40 21.03 22.17
CA PHE A 36 16.65 19.78 21.45
C PHE A 36 17.94 19.04 21.90
N ARG A 37 18.79 19.71 22.69
CA ARG A 37 20.02 19.18 23.28
C ARG A 37 19.79 18.21 24.45
N ASP A 38 18.62 18.22 25.09
CA ASP A 38 18.33 17.34 26.25
C ASP A 38 17.70 16.00 25.83
N PHE A 39 17.25 15.87 24.58
CA PHE A 39 16.69 14.62 24.02
C PHE A 39 17.76 13.60 23.62
N PHE A 40 19.02 14.00 23.50
CA PHE A 40 20.14 13.13 23.08
C PHE A 40 21.02 12.63 24.23
N LYS A 41 20.54 12.64 25.48
CA LYS A 41 21.27 12.08 26.62
C LYS A 41 20.50 10.95 27.31
N ASN A 42 20.01 9.99 26.52
CA ASN A 42 19.66 8.67 27.03
C ASN A 42 19.75 7.59 25.95
N SER A 43 20.96 7.40 25.41
CA SER A 43 21.31 6.18 24.65
C SER A 43 22.19 5.29 25.52
N GLY A 44 21.55 4.62 26.49
CA GLY A 44 22.12 3.50 27.25
C GLY A 44 22.28 2.24 26.40
N GLN A 45 22.97 2.37 25.26
CA GLN A 45 23.33 1.29 24.35
C GLN A 45 24.85 1.26 24.23
N VAL A 46 25.52 0.65 25.22
CA VAL A 46 26.73 -0.19 25.07
C VAL A 46 27.08 -0.83 26.43
N SER A 47 26.23 -1.73 26.93
CA SER A 47 26.63 -2.67 27.99
C SER A 47 26.49 -4.14 27.57
N PHE A 48 25.86 -4.42 26.43
CA PHE A 48 25.75 -5.79 25.89
C PHE A 48 26.99 -6.23 25.12
N PHE A 49 27.79 -5.30 24.58
CA PHE A 49 28.98 -5.65 23.77
C PHE A 49 30.22 -5.98 24.62
N ASN A 50 30.37 -5.37 25.80
CA ASN A 50 31.57 -5.55 26.64
C ASN A 50 31.51 -6.80 27.55
N LYS A 51 30.38 -7.52 27.59
CA LYS A 51 30.21 -8.71 28.46
C LYS A 51 30.34 -10.04 27.71
N THR A 52 30.26 -10.05 26.38
CA THR A 52 30.26 -11.28 25.56
C THR A 52 31.57 -11.54 24.82
N TRP A 53 32.53 -10.61 24.89
CA TRP A 53 33.79 -10.62 24.13
C TRP A 53 35.05 -10.91 24.98
N GLY A 54 34.92 -11.69 26.05
CA GLY A 54 36.04 -11.99 26.97
C GLY A 54 36.34 -13.47 27.20
N SER A 55 35.61 -14.40 26.58
CA SER A 55 35.88 -15.83 26.71
C SER A 55 36.15 -16.40 25.33
N TRP A 56 37.37 -16.89 25.10
CA TRP A 56 37.75 -17.59 23.86
C TRP A 56 36.77 -18.73 23.52
N LYS A 57 36.09 -19.32 24.52
CA LYS A 57 35.01 -20.29 24.33
C LYS A 57 33.79 -19.72 23.57
N VAL A 58 33.43 -18.45 23.79
CA VAL A 58 32.33 -17.76 23.08
C VAL A 58 32.76 -17.34 21.68
N ALA A 59 34.02 -16.92 21.49
CA ALA A 59 34.58 -16.67 20.17
C ALA A 59 34.63 -17.97 19.32
N ALA A 60 35.03 -19.09 19.91
CA ALA A 60 35.02 -20.40 19.27
C ALA A 60 33.59 -20.87 18.94
N ALA A 61 32.63 -20.66 19.85
CA ALA A 61 31.21 -20.95 19.60
C ALA A 61 30.61 -20.04 18.51
N ALA A 62 30.96 -18.75 18.47
CA ALA A 62 30.52 -17.82 17.43
C ALA A 62 31.10 -18.18 16.05
N SER A 63 32.36 -18.61 15.99
CA SER A 63 32.97 -19.13 14.76
C SER A 63 32.24 -20.40 14.26
N SER A 64 31.85 -21.31 15.16
CA SER A 64 31.04 -22.48 14.77
C SER A 64 29.65 -22.10 14.24
N ALA A 65 28.98 -21.12 14.85
CA ALA A 65 27.67 -20.65 14.39
C ALA A 65 27.74 -19.99 13.01
N ALA A 66 28.78 -19.19 12.75
CA ALA A 66 29.02 -18.60 11.43
C ALA A 66 29.31 -19.67 10.36
N MET A 67 30.07 -20.72 10.73
CA MET A 67 30.38 -21.82 9.82
C MET A 67 29.13 -22.65 9.50
N VAL A 68 28.27 -22.92 10.48
CA VAL A 68 26.97 -23.59 10.28
C VAL A 68 26.05 -22.74 9.40
N PHE A 69 26.01 -21.43 9.60
CA PHE A 69 25.22 -20.52 8.76
C PHE A 69 25.72 -20.46 7.32
N ALA A 70 27.04 -20.42 7.12
CA ALA A 70 27.66 -20.47 5.79
C ALA A 70 27.37 -21.80 5.07
N VAL A 71 27.47 -22.93 5.78
CA VAL A 71 27.14 -24.26 5.23
C VAL A 71 25.64 -24.37 4.91
N ALA A 72 24.76 -23.80 5.73
CA ALA A 72 23.32 -23.78 5.45
C ALA A 72 22.99 -22.96 4.20
N ILE A 73 23.63 -21.79 4.01
CA ILE A 73 23.49 -20.99 2.79
C ILE A 73 24.00 -21.75 1.58
N LEU A 74 25.15 -22.42 1.70
CA LEU A 74 25.73 -23.22 0.63
C LEU A 74 24.79 -24.37 0.24
N LEU A 75 24.22 -25.10 1.22
CA LEU A 75 23.25 -26.17 0.96
C LEU A 75 21.96 -25.65 0.31
N LEU A 76 21.43 -24.51 0.76
CA LEU A 76 20.26 -23.88 0.09
C LEU A 76 20.58 -23.51 -1.37
N SER A 77 21.80 -23.02 -1.63
CA SER A 77 22.23 -22.65 -2.98
C SER A 77 22.36 -23.87 -3.90
N LEU A 78 22.86 -25.01 -3.39
CA LEU A 78 22.90 -26.26 -4.17
C LEU A 78 21.50 -26.80 -4.47
N LEU A 79 20.58 -26.77 -3.49
CA LEU A 79 19.20 -27.20 -3.69
C LEU A 79 18.43 -26.31 -4.68
N ALA A 80 18.77 -25.03 -4.76
CA ALA A 80 18.20 -24.10 -5.74
C ALA A 80 18.65 -24.41 -7.18
N VAL A 81 19.89 -24.90 -7.37
CA VAL A 81 20.43 -25.26 -8.70
C VAL A 81 19.89 -26.61 -9.20
N SER A 82 19.55 -27.53 -8.30
CA SER A 82 19.02 -28.85 -8.67
C SER A 82 17.57 -28.86 -9.15
N ASN A 83 16.91 -27.71 -9.23
CA ASN A 83 15.59 -27.60 -9.86
C ASN A 83 15.77 -27.28 -11.36
N PRO A 84 15.76 -28.27 -12.28
CA PRO A 84 15.67 -27.96 -13.69
C PRO A 84 14.39 -27.15 -13.90
N LEU A 85 14.51 -26.02 -14.60
CA LEU A 85 13.37 -25.19 -14.99
C LEU A 85 12.31 -26.11 -15.61
N LYS A 86 11.19 -26.33 -14.90
CA LYS A 86 10.00 -26.94 -15.49
C LYS A 86 9.46 -25.94 -16.49
N VAL A 87 9.97 -26.01 -17.72
CA VAL A 87 9.40 -25.37 -18.88
C VAL A 87 8.09 -26.11 -19.16
N TYR A 88 6.97 -25.49 -18.79
CA TYR A 88 5.66 -25.99 -19.17
C TYR A 88 5.50 -25.76 -20.67
N PRO A 89 5.28 -26.80 -21.50
CA PRO A 89 4.90 -26.59 -22.88
C PRO A 89 3.54 -25.87 -22.90
N GLN A 90 3.49 -24.72 -23.58
CA GLN A 90 2.25 -24.01 -23.86
C GLN A 90 1.49 -24.85 -24.89
N THR A 91 0.51 -25.64 -24.46
CA THR A 91 -0.46 -26.23 -25.38
C THR A 91 -1.36 -25.10 -25.88
N ILE A 92 -1.04 -24.60 -27.07
CA ILE A 92 -1.91 -23.69 -27.81
C ILE A 92 -3.07 -24.55 -28.33
N THR A 93 -4.13 -24.68 -27.55
CA THR A 93 -5.40 -25.22 -28.05
C THR A 93 -6.06 -24.13 -28.89
N PRO A 94 -6.28 -24.34 -30.21
CA PRO A 94 -7.17 -23.45 -30.96
C PRO A 94 -8.60 -23.76 -30.53
N THR A 95 -9.14 -22.96 -29.62
CA THR A 95 -10.55 -23.00 -29.23
C THR A 95 -11.36 -22.04 -30.11
N PRO A 96 -12.46 -22.49 -30.72
CA PRO A 96 -13.25 -21.75 -31.69
C PRO A 96 -13.93 -20.53 -31.07
N THR A 97 -14.08 -19.50 -31.89
CA THR A 97 -14.94 -18.32 -31.67
C THR A 97 -16.36 -18.75 -31.30
N PRO A 98 -16.88 -18.29 -30.16
CA PRO A 98 -18.08 -17.46 -30.23
C PRO A 98 -18.02 -16.23 -29.30
N GLU A 99 -18.56 -15.14 -29.84
CA GLU A 99 -19.01 -13.90 -29.19
C GLU A 99 -17.96 -12.98 -28.53
N GLN A 100 -17.88 -11.79 -29.11
CA GLN A 100 -16.98 -10.69 -28.76
C GLN A 100 -17.36 -10.08 -27.42
N THR A 101 -16.91 -10.70 -26.33
CA THR A 101 -16.59 -9.96 -25.11
C THR A 101 -15.19 -9.40 -25.31
N VAL A 102 -15.03 -8.07 -25.24
CA VAL A 102 -13.71 -7.43 -25.33
C VAL A 102 -12.93 -7.80 -24.06
N LYS A 103 -12.32 -8.99 -24.06
CA LYS A 103 -11.50 -9.48 -22.97
C LYS A 103 -10.19 -8.70 -23.01
N VAL A 104 -9.93 -7.91 -21.96
CA VAL A 104 -8.70 -7.11 -21.88
C VAL A 104 -7.53 -8.08 -21.77
N ASN A 105 -6.61 -8.04 -22.75
CA ASN A 105 -5.42 -8.88 -22.78
C ASN A 105 -4.35 -8.29 -21.84
N TYR A 106 -4.54 -8.48 -20.54
CA TYR A 106 -3.57 -8.11 -19.51
C TYR A 106 -3.37 -9.29 -18.55
N TYR A 107 -2.12 -9.71 -18.41
CA TYR A 107 -1.75 -10.83 -17.54
C TYR A 107 -1.62 -10.37 -16.10
N LEU A 108 -2.51 -10.86 -15.22
CA LEU A 108 -2.36 -10.63 -13.79
C LEU A 108 -1.34 -11.60 -13.17
N PRO A 109 -0.31 -11.12 -12.47
CA PRO A 109 0.61 -11.96 -11.72
C PRO A 109 -0.11 -12.79 -10.65
N TYR A 110 0.34 -14.03 -10.47
CA TYR A 110 -0.25 -14.96 -9.53
C TYR A 110 -0.04 -14.54 -8.06
N PRO A 111 -1.08 -14.58 -7.21
CA PRO A 111 -1.02 -14.23 -5.80
C PRO A 111 -0.42 -15.40 -5.01
N GLY A 112 0.90 -15.53 -5.00
CA GLY A 112 1.55 -16.70 -4.38
C GLY A 112 1.18 -16.97 -2.91
N VAL A 113 0.78 -15.96 -2.12
CA VAL A 113 0.41 -16.13 -0.70
C VAL A 113 -0.91 -15.42 -0.41
N LEU A 114 -1.93 -16.20 -0.04
CA LEU A 114 -3.23 -15.67 0.36
C LEU A 114 -3.17 -14.96 1.73
N PRO A 115 -4.02 -13.95 1.96
CA PRO A 115 -4.05 -13.17 3.21
C PRO A 115 -4.44 -13.97 4.46
N ASP A 116 -4.87 -15.22 4.30
CA ASP A 116 -5.27 -16.11 5.39
C ASP A 116 -4.08 -16.76 6.15
N SER A 117 -2.85 -16.61 5.64
CA SER A 117 -1.67 -17.25 6.22
C SER A 117 -0.79 -16.29 7.05
N PRO A 118 -0.09 -16.77 8.10
CA PRO A 118 0.90 -15.97 8.85
C PRO A 118 2.02 -15.40 7.97
N LEU A 119 2.36 -16.12 6.89
CA LEU A 119 3.36 -15.73 5.89
C LEU A 119 2.95 -14.44 5.15
N TYR A 120 1.66 -14.13 5.06
CA TYR A 120 1.18 -12.88 4.47
C TYR A 120 1.65 -11.65 5.26
N ARG A 121 1.71 -11.73 6.60
CA ARG A 121 2.16 -10.60 7.43
C ARG A 121 3.64 -10.29 7.17
N ILE A 122 4.48 -11.32 7.11
CA ILE A 122 5.92 -11.18 6.79
C ILE A 122 6.09 -10.59 5.39
N LYS A 123 5.33 -11.10 4.42
CA LYS A 123 5.32 -10.58 3.05
C LYS A 123 4.88 -9.11 3.00
N ALA A 124 3.81 -8.73 3.69
CA ALA A 124 3.31 -7.36 3.72
C ALA A 124 4.32 -6.39 4.34
N VAL A 125 5.05 -6.83 5.38
CA VAL A 125 6.14 -6.04 5.97
C VAL A 125 7.28 -5.87 4.96
N ARG A 126 7.72 -6.95 4.30
CA ARG A 126 8.72 -6.88 3.23
C ARG A 126 8.29 -5.91 2.13
N ASP A 127 7.05 -6.01 1.65
CA ASP A 127 6.53 -5.13 0.59
C ASP A 127 6.57 -3.65 1.02
N ARG A 128 6.26 -3.35 2.29
CA ARG A 128 6.38 -2.00 2.84
C ARG A 128 7.83 -1.52 2.95
N VAL A 129 8.74 -2.38 3.41
CA VAL A 129 10.18 -2.06 3.48
C VAL A 129 10.74 -1.80 2.08
N VAL A 130 10.35 -2.60 1.09
CA VAL A 130 10.77 -2.41 -0.30
C VAL A 130 10.24 -1.09 -0.85
N LEU A 131 8.97 -0.72 -0.61
CA LEU A 131 8.43 0.58 -1.03
C LEU A 131 9.19 1.74 -0.40
N TRP A 132 9.53 1.62 0.88
CA TRP A 132 10.28 2.65 1.61
C TRP A 132 11.71 2.80 1.09
N LEU A 133 12.37 1.69 0.77
CA LEU A 133 13.74 1.67 0.24
C LEU A 133 13.81 2.11 -1.23
N THR A 134 12.71 1.99 -1.98
CA THR A 134 12.67 2.35 -3.40
C THR A 134 12.77 3.86 -3.56
N ARG A 135 13.82 4.32 -4.25
CA ARG A 135 13.98 5.73 -4.61
C ARG A 135 13.43 5.96 -6.03
N GLY A 136 12.67 7.04 -6.21
CA GLY A 136 12.04 7.43 -7.48
C GLY A 136 10.54 7.12 -7.53
N GLU A 137 9.75 8.11 -7.98
CA GLU A 137 8.28 8.00 -8.06
C GLU A 137 7.81 6.98 -9.10
N GLU A 138 8.49 6.88 -10.25
CA GLU A 138 8.19 5.89 -11.30
C GLU A 138 8.33 4.45 -10.79
N ARG A 139 9.51 4.09 -10.26
CA ARG A 139 9.76 2.75 -9.70
C ARG A 139 8.86 2.41 -8.51
N LYS A 140 8.41 3.42 -7.76
CA LYS A 140 7.40 3.21 -6.71
C LYS A 140 6.04 2.91 -7.31
N ALA A 141 5.63 3.65 -8.34
CA ALA A 141 4.38 3.42 -9.05
C ALA A 141 4.33 2.01 -9.68
N GLU A 142 5.43 1.54 -10.29
CA GLU A 142 5.51 0.17 -10.82
C GLU A 142 5.31 -0.90 -9.74
N LYS A 143 5.89 -0.68 -8.56
CA LYS A 143 5.75 -1.60 -7.43
C LYS A 143 4.34 -1.56 -6.85
N GLU A 144 3.76 -0.39 -6.72
CA GLU A 144 2.38 -0.21 -6.27
C GLU A 144 1.40 -0.89 -7.25
N LEU A 145 1.60 -0.73 -8.56
CA LEU A 145 0.85 -1.45 -9.59
C LEU A 145 0.98 -2.97 -9.43
N LEU A 146 2.21 -3.48 -9.31
CA LEU A 146 2.45 -4.91 -9.10
C LEU A 146 1.76 -5.46 -7.83
N TYR A 147 1.65 -4.65 -6.78
CA TYR A 147 0.93 -5.03 -5.56
C TYR A 147 -0.58 -4.97 -5.73
N ALA A 148 -1.10 -4.05 -6.53
CA ALA A 148 -2.50 -4.01 -6.92
C ALA A 148 -2.88 -5.28 -7.68
N ASP A 149 -2.15 -5.63 -8.74
CA ASP A 149 -2.48 -6.79 -9.59
C ASP A 149 -2.43 -8.11 -8.80
N LYS A 150 -1.46 -8.25 -7.90
CA LYS A 150 -1.38 -9.43 -7.03
C LYS A 150 -2.56 -9.50 -6.06
N ARG A 151 -3.03 -8.35 -5.55
CA ARG A 151 -4.12 -8.33 -4.58
C ARG A 151 -5.47 -8.55 -5.23
N ILE A 152 -5.71 -8.03 -6.43
CA ILE A 152 -6.97 -8.27 -7.14
C ILE A 152 -7.07 -9.76 -7.52
N ASN A 153 -5.97 -10.40 -7.91
CA ASN A 153 -5.96 -11.84 -8.18
C ASN A 153 -6.15 -12.66 -6.88
N ALA A 154 -5.60 -12.20 -5.75
CA ALA A 154 -5.90 -12.79 -4.45
C ALA A 154 -7.38 -12.65 -4.06
N ALA A 155 -8.03 -11.55 -4.45
CA ALA A 155 -9.45 -11.34 -4.20
C ALA A 155 -10.29 -12.39 -4.94
N ILE A 156 -9.99 -12.67 -6.21
CA ILE A 156 -10.62 -13.75 -6.99
C ILE A 156 -10.52 -15.08 -6.24
N ALA A 157 -9.30 -15.48 -5.88
CA ALA A 157 -9.07 -16.75 -5.18
C ALA A 157 -9.82 -16.85 -3.84
N LEU A 158 -9.96 -15.75 -3.10
CA LEU A 158 -10.70 -15.73 -1.83
C LEU A 158 -12.22 -15.81 -2.05
N THR A 159 -12.74 -15.12 -3.06
CA THR A 159 -14.15 -15.21 -3.42
C THR A 159 -14.54 -16.60 -3.91
N GLU A 160 -13.68 -17.23 -4.72
CA GLU A 160 -13.86 -18.62 -5.17
C GLU A 160 -13.74 -19.62 -4.02
N GLY A 161 -12.88 -19.33 -3.02
CA GLY A 161 -12.76 -20.10 -1.78
C GLY A 161 -13.90 -19.88 -0.77
N GLY A 162 -14.97 -19.17 -1.14
CA GLY A 162 -16.14 -18.91 -0.28
C GLY A 162 -15.95 -17.80 0.76
N LYS A 163 -14.78 -17.15 0.81
CA LYS A 163 -14.48 -16.05 1.73
C LYS A 163 -14.78 -14.69 1.10
N VAL A 164 -16.04 -14.49 0.72
CA VAL A 164 -16.49 -13.32 -0.07
C VAL A 164 -16.15 -11.98 0.61
N ALA A 165 -16.39 -11.86 1.92
CA ALA A 165 -16.08 -10.61 2.65
C ALA A 165 -14.58 -10.27 2.66
N GLU A 166 -13.71 -11.27 2.81
CA GLU A 166 -12.26 -11.06 2.74
C GLU A 166 -11.80 -10.72 1.33
N GLY A 167 -12.39 -11.39 0.32
CA GLY A 167 -12.18 -11.11 -1.10
C GLY A 167 -12.49 -9.66 -1.45
N VAL A 168 -13.69 -9.17 -1.09
CA VAL A 168 -14.09 -7.76 -1.32
C VAL A 168 -13.16 -6.79 -0.61
N SER A 169 -12.82 -7.05 0.67
CA SER A 169 -11.88 -6.19 1.40
C SER A 169 -10.49 -6.16 0.75
N THR A 170 -10.09 -7.27 0.10
CA THR A 170 -8.81 -7.40 -0.59
C THR A 170 -8.83 -6.69 -1.94
N ALA A 171 -9.95 -6.77 -2.66
CA ALA A 171 -10.20 -6.02 -3.90
C ALA A 171 -10.16 -4.50 -3.64
N THR A 172 -10.90 -3.98 -2.65
CA THR A 172 -10.85 -2.55 -2.30
C THR A 172 -9.45 -2.10 -1.89
N LYS A 173 -8.69 -2.97 -1.20
CA LYS A 173 -7.28 -2.66 -0.89
C LYS A 173 -6.40 -2.65 -2.14
N ALA A 174 -6.64 -3.53 -3.11
CA ALA A 174 -5.93 -3.54 -4.38
C ALA A 174 -6.11 -2.22 -5.13
N GLU A 175 -7.35 -1.73 -5.22
CA GLU A 175 -7.66 -0.47 -5.89
C GLU A 175 -6.99 0.74 -5.24
N LYS A 176 -6.82 0.75 -3.92
CA LYS A 176 -6.05 1.81 -3.24
C LYS A 176 -4.58 1.84 -3.66
N TYR A 177 -3.97 0.68 -3.94
CA TYR A 177 -2.62 0.63 -4.50
C TYR A 177 -2.60 1.10 -5.95
N LEU A 178 -3.61 0.72 -6.75
CA LEU A 178 -3.74 1.18 -8.14
C LEU A 178 -3.90 2.71 -8.20
N GLN A 179 -4.76 3.28 -7.35
CA GLN A 179 -4.95 4.73 -7.21
C GLN A 179 -3.64 5.44 -6.86
N SER A 180 -2.87 4.87 -5.92
CA SER A 180 -1.57 5.42 -5.54
C SER A 180 -0.58 5.39 -6.71
N ALA A 181 -0.55 4.28 -7.45
CA ALA A 181 0.29 4.11 -8.63
C ALA A 181 -0.07 5.17 -9.70
N VAL A 182 -1.35 5.30 -10.08
CA VAL A 182 -1.81 6.31 -11.03
C VAL A 182 -1.43 7.72 -10.59
N ASN A 183 -1.69 8.08 -9.33
CA ASN A 183 -1.39 9.41 -8.82
C ASN A 183 0.11 9.74 -8.84
N ARG A 184 0.97 8.77 -8.50
CA ARG A 184 2.43 8.94 -8.59
C ARG A 184 2.90 9.08 -10.02
N THR A 185 2.34 8.31 -10.94
CA THR A 185 2.69 8.36 -12.36
C THR A 185 2.28 9.68 -12.98
N VAL A 186 1.07 10.17 -12.72
CA VAL A 186 0.62 11.49 -13.17
C VAL A 186 1.52 12.59 -12.63
N LYS A 187 1.90 12.52 -11.35
CA LYS A 187 2.85 13.45 -10.75
C LYS A 187 4.24 13.36 -11.41
N ALA A 188 4.74 12.17 -11.70
CA ALA A 188 6.01 11.98 -12.39
C ALA A 188 5.96 12.51 -13.84
N SER A 189 4.84 12.32 -14.55
CA SER A 189 4.58 12.89 -15.88
C SER A 189 4.63 14.42 -15.85
N SER A 190 3.96 15.05 -14.88
CA SER A 190 4.00 16.52 -14.70
C SER A 190 5.38 17.06 -14.34
N GLN A 191 6.30 16.21 -13.86
CA GLN A 191 7.69 16.54 -13.57
C GLN A 191 8.61 16.36 -14.78
N GLY A 192 8.06 16.05 -15.97
CA GLY A 192 8.81 15.87 -17.20
C GLY A 192 9.59 14.56 -17.28
N LYS A 193 9.22 13.54 -16.48
CA LYS A 193 9.80 12.21 -16.60
C LYS A 193 9.08 11.42 -17.69
N ASP A 194 9.83 10.62 -18.45
CA ASP A 194 9.24 9.67 -19.39
C ASP A 194 8.56 8.54 -18.62
N VAL A 195 7.24 8.62 -18.51
CA VAL A 195 6.38 7.62 -17.89
C VAL A 195 5.34 7.07 -18.85
N LYS A 196 5.51 7.29 -20.15
CA LYS A 196 4.53 6.92 -21.19
C LYS A 196 4.27 5.42 -21.22
N SER A 197 5.34 4.64 -21.12
CA SER A 197 5.26 3.17 -21.05
C SER A 197 4.51 2.68 -19.82
N LEU A 198 4.66 3.37 -18.69
CA LEU A 198 4.00 3.04 -17.43
C LEU A 198 2.53 3.45 -17.45
N LEU A 199 2.19 4.60 -18.05
CA LEU A 199 0.81 5.03 -18.26
C LEU A 199 0.03 4.06 -19.17
N LEU A 200 0.65 3.55 -20.23
CA LEU A 200 0.06 2.50 -21.07
C LEU A 200 -0.26 1.25 -20.25
N LYS A 201 0.71 0.74 -19.48
CA LYS A 201 0.51 -0.42 -18.60
C LYS A 201 -0.58 -0.19 -17.55
N LEU A 202 -0.66 1.02 -16.99
CA LEU A 202 -1.69 1.38 -16.01
C LEU A 202 -3.08 1.40 -16.63
N ASN A 203 -3.21 1.90 -17.87
CA ASN A 203 -4.49 1.91 -18.57
C ASN A 203 -4.99 0.48 -18.82
N ASP A 204 -4.11 -0.40 -19.29
CA ASP A 204 -4.44 -1.82 -19.50
C ASP A 204 -4.78 -2.52 -18.16
N ALA A 205 -4.04 -2.22 -17.10
CA ALA A 205 -4.31 -2.74 -15.76
C ALA A 205 -5.66 -2.24 -15.21
N CYS A 206 -6.01 -0.96 -15.37
CA CYS A 206 -7.30 -0.41 -14.95
C CYS A 206 -8.46 -1.09 -15.68
N ALA A 207 -8.31 -1.32 -16.98
CA ALA A 207 -9.32 -2.02 -17.78
C ALA A 207 -9.50 -3.46 -17.29
N LYS A 208 -8.40 -4.15 -16.95
CA LYS A 208 -8.46 -5.51 -16.41
C LYS A 208 -9.04 -5.58 -15.00
N HIS A 209 -8.68 -4.64 -14.13
CA HIS A 209 -9.25 -4.52 -12.79
C HIS A 209 -10.76 -4.28 -12.85
N ALA A 210 -11.23 -3.43 -13.77
CA ALA A 210 -12.66 -3.20 -13.99
C ALA A 210 -13.39 -4.48 -14.46
N GLU A 211 -12.80 -5.27 -15.35
CA GLU A 211 -13.34 -6.57 -15.77
C GLU A 211 -13.49 -7.51 -14.56
N VAL A 212 -12.43 -7.66 -13.76
CA VAL A 212 -12.45 -8.53 -12.58
C VAL A 212 -13.46 -8.04 -11.53
N LEU A 213 -13.52 -6.74 -11.24
CA LEU A 213 -14.49 -6.20 -10.28
C LEU A 213 -15.93 -6.41 -10.75
N THR A 214 -16.18 -6.36 -12.06
CA THR A 214 -17.49 -6.67 -12.65
C THR A 214 -17.85 -8.13 -12.40
N GLU A 215 -16.93 -9.05 -12.71
CA GLU A 215 -17.12 -10.49 -12.50
C GLU A 215 -17.35 -10.82 -11.01
N LEU A 216 -16.61 -10.18 -10.10
CA LEU A 216 -16.80 -10.35 -8.66
C LEU A 216 -18.15 -9.82 -8.19
N ALA A 217 -18.62 -8.70 -8.76
CA ALA A 217 -19.93 -8.12 -8.42
C ALA A 217 -21.08 -8.99 -8.94
N GLU A 218 -20.92 -9.65 -10.07
CA GLU A 218 -21.92 -10.59 -10.61
C GLU A 218 -22.04 -11.86 -9.76
N LYS A 219 -20.93 -12.35 -9.21
CA LYS A 219 -20.88 -13.54 -8.34
C LYS A 219 -21.27 -13.28 -6.88
N THR A 220 -21.52 -12.02 -6.53
CA THR A 220 -21.74 -11.60 -5.13
C THR A 220 -23.03 -10.82 -5.00
N ASP A 221 -23.79 -11.10 -3.94
CA ASP A 221 -25.05 -10.42 -3.65
C ASP A 221 -24.96 -9.49 -2.42
N GLY A 222 -25.95 -8.62 -2.26
CA GLY A 222 -26.15 -7.81 -1.06
C GLY A 222 -25.16 -6.65 -0.90
N THR A 223 -24.74 -6.38 0.34
CA THR A 223 -23.89 -5.23 0.68
C THR A 223 -22.52 -5.30 -0.01
N GLN A 224 -21.96 -6.49 -0.14
CA GLN A 224 -20.66 -6.71 -0.78
C GLN A 224 -20.66 -6.26 -2.26
N ARG A 225 -21.76 -6.52 -2.96
CA ARG A 225 -21.95 -6.08 -4.35
C ARG A 225 -21.90 -4.56 -4.47
N THR A 226 -22.63 -3.84 -3.61
CA THR A 226 -22.66 -2.37 -3.64
C THR A 226 -21.26 -1.76 -3.41
N VAL A 227 -20.45 -2.39 -2.55
CA VAL A 227 -19.06 -1.95 -2.31
C VAL A 227 -18.21 -2.19 -3.57
N LEU A 228 -18.38 -3.31 -4.26
CA LEU A 228 -17.67 -3.61 -5.51
C LEU A 228 -18.09 -2.67 -6.64
N GLU A 229 -19.37 -2.34 -6.77
CA GLU A 229 -19.86 -1.38 -7.76
C GLU A 229 -19.31 0.03 -7.53
N GLY A 230 -19.28 0.48 -6.26
CA GLY A 230 -18.63 1.74 -5.88
C GLY A 230 -17.14 1.73 -6.24
N THR A 231 -16.45 0.65 -5.87
CA THR A 231 -15.02 0.45 -6.16
C THR A 231 -14.76 0.44 -7.69
N LEU A 232 -15.62 -0.20 -8.47
CA LEU A 232 -15.54 -0.24 -9.93
C LEU A 232 -15.70 1.13 -10.58
N SER A 233 -16.60 1.97 -10.05
CA SER A 233 -16.75 3.35 -10.52
C SER A 233 -15.47 4.17 -10.30
N GLU A 234 -14.80 3.98 -9.16
CA GLU A 234 -13.51 4.61 -8.87
C GLU A 234 -12.41 4.10 -9.82
N THR A 235 -12.34 2.80 -10.07
CA THR A 235 -11.37 2.20 -11.01
C THR A 235 -11.55 2.74 -12.43
N LYS A 236 -12.79 2.91 -12.91
CA LYS A 236 -13.07 3.50 -14.22
C LYS A 236 -12.60 4.95 -14.30
N ALA A 237 -12.89 5.76 -13.28
CA ALA A 237 -12.41 7.13 -13.21
C ALA A 237 -10.86 7.22 -13.17
N LEU A 238 -10.19 6.25 -12.52
CA LEU A 238 -8.73 6.15 -12.53
C LEU A 238 -8.18 5.80 -13.92
N GLY A 239 -8.83 4.90 -14.64
CA GLY A 239 -8.52 4.59 -16.04
C GLY A 239 -8.59 5.83 -16.93
N GLU A 240 -9.68 6.59 -16.84
CA GLU A 240 -9.86 7.85 -17.56
C GLU A 240 -8.76 8.87 -17.24
N LYS A 241 -8.42 9.03 -15.96
CA LYS A 241 -7.33 9.91 -15.51
C LYS A 241 -5.98 9.48 -16.08
N SER A 242 -5.70 8.18 -16.11
CA SER A 242 -4.46 7.65 -16.69
C SER A 242 -4.40 7.87 -18.20
N ALA A 243 -5.52 7.69 -18.91
CA ALA A 243 -5.64 7.93 -20.34
C ALA A 243 -5.50 9.40 -20.69
N GLN A 244 -6.04 10.31 -19.87
CA GLN A 244 -5.84 11.75 -20.03
C GLN A 244 -4.36 12.11 -19.88
N ALA A 245 -3.70 11.64 -18.82
CA ALA A 245 -2.27 11.90 -18.60
C ALA A 245 -1.38 11.34 -19.73
N LEU A 246 -1.78 10.24 -20.36
CA LEU A 246 -1.09 9.67 -21.52
C LEU A 246 -1.21 10.58 -22.76
N ARG A 247 -2.37 11.21 -22.98
CA ARG A 247 -2.57 12.17 -24.08
C ARG A 247 -1.78 13.46 -23.87
N GLU A 248 -1.61 13.87 -22.61
CA GLU A 248 -0.87 15.07 -22.23
C GLU A 248 0.66 14.85 -22.20
N SER A 249 1.12 13.59 -22.07
CA SER A 249 2.54 13.26 -22.13
C SER A 249 3.08 13.39 -23.56
N LYS A 250 4.02 14.33 -23.77
CA LYS A 250 4.73 14.52 -25.05
C LYS A 250 5.77 13.43 -25.27
#